data_AF-A0AA39GSR3-F1
#
_entry.id   AF-A0AA39GSR3-F1
#
_cell.length_a   1.000
_cell.length_b   1.000
_cell.length_c   1.000
_cell.angle_alpha   90.00
_cell.angle_beta   90.00
_cell.angle_gamma   90.00
#
_symmetry.space_group_name_H-M   'P 1'
#
loop_
_entity.id
_entity.type
_entity.pdbx_description
1 polymer ?
#
loop_
_entity_poly.entity_id
_entity_poly.type
_entity_poly.pdbx_seq_one_letter_code
_entity_poly.pdbx_strand_id
1 'polypeptide(L)'
;MASLPTPAGHFLKNVALIIISLLLLPLDTSIFVTLDILNRVRTRIYGNNGVIKRIPADKRKTVLITGVNMTKGIVLARLFHRAGHKVIAADTNRLAPGRLSRAVSRFHVLPRSNHEMGAEDPYIKRLVSVVQDEEVDLWVSASDVNGAMADALAKEVIERQTDAKAVQFGEQAINTLHEKDVFMQHTKDLGLTIPDTEVVHDRESVLSFLQQRGGLELKPGGTQYLVKPIGVDDLGRNDMPLLPLSSEADTRSRIDAMSFAQSEKPAYVMQQFVSGAEYCTHALIVRGEVRSFVACPSSDMLMHYTALPATTALHRAMLEFTQRQASSFGKDLTGHMSFDFLVKNTPPSPQGEKGADGVVEGEEEKLTLYPIECNPRVHTAIVLLKDTIDTVDEYLSVLSPTRRTRRLSSINFIPTHPQQYYWIGHDLANLVLYHLFLTVVVGTMTPSEYCDSLRLFADHVMNWKDGLFELWDPWPCWWLYHVYWPLQFVGYLLKGRWHKINVSTGKAFKAA
;
A
#
# COMPACT_ATOMS: atom_id res chain seq x y z
N MET A 1 -2.35 -19.80 6.85
CA MET A 1 -3.58 -20.13 7.63
C MET A 1 -4.89 -19.74 6.92
N ALA A 2 -4.90 -19.60 5.59
CA ALA A 2 -6.07 -19.13 4.83
C ALA A 2 -7.07 -20.25 4.42
N SER A 3 -6.75 -21.51 4.71
CA SER A 3 -7.40 -22.70 4.11
C SER A 3 -8.27 -23.52 5.07
N LEU A 4 -8.68 -22.97 6.22
CA LEU A 4 -9.66 -23.64 7.08
C LEU A 4 -11.03 -22.94 6.94
N PRO A 5 -11.82 -23.24 5.87
CA PRO A 5 -13.08 -22.56 5.59
C PRO A 5 -14.21 -22.92 6.56
N THR A 6 -13.98 -23.88 7.47
CA THR A 6 -14.99 -24.27 8.45
C THR A 6 -15.06 -23.27 9.62
N PRO A 7 -16.23 -23.06 10.23
CA PRO A 7 -16.36 -22.22 11.43
C PRO A 7 -15.40 -22.64 12.56
N ALA A 8 -15.19 -23.94 12.73
CA ALA A 8 -14.24 -24.50 13.69
C ALA A 8 -12.79 -24.12 13.35
N GLY A 9 -12.42 -24.16 12.07
CA GLY A 9 -11.12 -23.74 11.59
C GLY A 9 -10.83 -22.26 11.82
N HIS A 10 -11.83 -21.40 11.61
CA HIS A 10 -11.73 -19.98 11.92
C HIS A 10 -11.58 -19.73 13.42
N PHE A 11 -12.34 -20.43 14.26
CA PHE A 11 -12.19 -20.36 15.71
C PHE A 11 -10.77 -20.77 16.16
N LEU A 12 -10.31 -21.94 15.74
CA LEU A 12 -8.98 -22.48 16.07
C LEU A 12 -7.86 -21.53 15.65
N LYS A 13 -7.94 -20.95 14.44
CA LYS A 13 -6.96 -19.97 13.96
C LYS A 13 -6.85 -18.75 14.87
N ASN A 14 -7.97 -18.15 15.25
CA ASN A 14 -7.95 -16.95 16.10
C ASN A 14 -7.44 -17.28 17.51
N VAL A 15 -7.89 -18.40 18.10
CA VAL A 15 -7.42 -18.85 19.42
C VAL A 15 -5.93 -19.14 19.40
N ALA A 16 -5.42 -19.83 18.37
CA ALA A 16 -3.99 -20.11 18.22
C ALA A 16 -3.15 -18.82 18.18
N LEU A 17 -3.57 -17.82 17.40
CA LEU A 17 -2.85 -16.54 17.31
C LEU A 17 -2.87 -15.76 18.63
N ILE A 18 -3.98 -15.82 19.39
CA ILE A 18 -4.06 -15.23 20.73
C ILE A 18 -3.13 -15.97 21.70
N ILE A 19 -3.14 -17.30 21.70
CA ILE A 19 -2.28 -18.11 22.57
C ILE A 19 -0.81 -17.82 22.29
N ILE A 20 -0.41 -17.75 21.02
CA ILE A 20 0.97 -17.43 20.63
C ILE A 20 1.39 -16.07 21.18
N SER A 21 0.53 -15.07 21.04
CA SER A 21 0.76 -13.75 21.62
C SER A 21 0.95 -13.80 23.14
N LEU A 22 0.12 -14.58 23.85
CA LEU A 22 0.21 -14.76 25.32
C LEU A 22 1.46 -15.53 25.75
N LEU A 23 1.89 -16.53 24.97
CA LEU A 23 3.10 -17.32 25.24
C LEU A 23 4.37 -16.50 25.03
N LEU A 24 4.40 -15.66 24.00
CA LEU A 24 5.54 -14.79 23.71
C LEU A 24 5.55 -13.53 24.59
N LEU A 25 4.41 -13.14 25.16
CA LEU A 25 4.26 -11.90 25.93
C LEU A 25 5.32 -11.70 27.02
N PRO A 26 5.67 -12.68 27.89
CA PRO A 26 6.68 -12.46 28.92
C PRO A 26 8.06 -12.17 28.32
N LEU A 27 8.47 -12.95 27.32
CA LEU A 27 9.77 -12.80 26.64
C LEU A 27 9.86 -11.45 25.92
N ASP A 28 8.87 -11.14 25.08
CA ASP A 28 8.84 -9.91 24.30
C ASP A 28 8.75 -8.69 25.22
N THR A 29 7.95 -8.76 26.30
CA THR A 29 7.90 -7.67 27.29
C THR A 29 9.25 -7.47 27.96
N SER A 30 9.94 -8.54 28.38
CA SER A 30 11.29 -8.43 28.97
C SER A 30 12.30 -7.82 28.00
N ILE A 31 12.27 -8.23 26.72
CA ILE A 31 13.15 -7.67 25.68
C ILE A 31 12.86 -6.18 25.49
N PHE A 32 11.62 -5.81 25.26
CA PHE A 32 11.24 -4.43 24.93
C PHE A 32 11.46 -3.48 26.11
N VAL A 33 11.16 -3.91 27.34
CA VAL A 33 11.47 -3.15 28.57
C VAL A 33 12.98 -2.96 28.72
N THR A 34 13.76 -4.02 28.52
CA THR A 34 15.24 -3.94 28.58
C THR A 34 15.76 -2.94 27.55
N LEU A 35 15.28 -3.02 26.30
CA LEU A 35 15.65 -2.10 25.24
C LEU A 35 15.26 -0.65 25.55
N ASP A 36 14.05 -0.41 26.09
CA ASP A 36 13.63 0.94 26.47
C ASP A 36 14.48 1.52 27.61
N ILE A 37 14.83 0.69 28.61
CA ILE A 37 15.74 1.09 29.70
C ILE A 37 17.13 1.42 29.13
N LEU A 38 17.71 0.53 28.34
CA LEU A 38 19.03 0.73 27.72
C LEU A 38 19.05 1.99 26.84
N ASN A 39 17.98 2.22 26.07
CA ASN A 39 17.85 3.41 25.23
C ASN A 39 17.75 4.69 26.08
N ARG A 40 16.97 4.70 27.18
CA ARG A 40 16.91 5.84 28.11
C ARG A 40 18.26 6.14 28.75
N VAL A 41 18.99 5.11 29.17
CA VAL A 41 20.33 5.24 29.75
C VAL A 41 21.29 5.82 28.69
N ARG A 42 21.28 5.26 27.48
CA ARG A 42 22.09 5.77 26.35
C ARG A 42 21.79 7.23 26.04
N THR A 43 20.52 7.61 25.91
CA THR A 43 20.10 9.00 25.62
C THR A 43 20.52 9.95 26.75
N ARG A 44 20.51 9.50 28.01
CA ARG A 44 20.95 10.31 29.15
C ARG A 44 22.47 10.55 29.14
N ILE A 45 23.26 9.55 28.77
CA ILE A 45 24.73 9.61 28.78
C ILE A 45 25.26 10.36 27.54
N TYR A 46 24.81 9.97 26.35
CA TYR A 46 25.36 10.45 25.08
C TYR A 46 24.52 11.55 24.43
N GLY A 47 23.40 11.93 25.06
CA GLY A 47 22.39 12.77 24.44
C GLY A 47 21.65 12.03 23.32
N ASN A 48 20.66 12.68 22.72
CA ASN A 48 19.93 12.14 21.58
C ASN A 48 20.64 12.41 20.22
N ASN A 49 21.95 12.66 20.27
CA ASN A 49 22.75 13.02 19.11
C ASN A 49 22.78 11.82 18.13
N GLY A 50 22.22 12.01 16.95
CA GLY A 50 22.12 11.00 15.90
C GLY A 50 20.74 10.36 15.71
N VAL A 51 19.83 10.49 16.68
CA VAL A 51 18.43 10.03 16.53
C VAL A 51 17.53 11.17 16.06
N ILE A 52 17.70 12.35 16.64
CA ILE A 52 16.91 13.55 16.32
C ILE A 52 17.83 14.67 15.84
N LYS A 53 17.51 15.25 14.67
CA LYS A 53 18.12 16.46 14.14
C LYS A 53 17.79 17.64 15.05
N ARG A 54 18.82 18.32 15.55
CA ARG A 54 18.62 19.54 16.35
C ARG A 54 18.28 20.68 15.41
N ILE A 55 17.08 21.23 15.55
CA ILE A 55 16.64 22.42 14.84
C ILE A 55 16.33 23.55 15.83
N PRO A 56 16.60 24.82 15.48
CA PRO A 56 16.18 25.98 16.27
C PRO A 56 14.67 25.96 16.55
N ALA A 57 14.26 26.47 17.73
CA ALA A 57 12.87 26.43 18.17
C ALA A 57 11.92 27.18 17.21
N ASP A 58 12.38 28.29 16.63
CA ASP A 58 11.69 29.09 15.62
C ASP A 58 11.48 28.35 14.28
N LYS A 59 12.28 27.32 14.00
CA LYS A 59 12.15 26.48 12.80
C LYS A 59 11.36 25.20 13.04
N ARG A 60 11.01 24.90 14.30
CA ARG A 60 10.20 23.73 14.63
C ARG A 60 8.78 23.94 14.11
N LYS A 61 8.20 22.86 13.60
CA LYS A 61 6.83 22.82 13.09
C LYS A 61 6.02 21.80 13.86
N THR A 62 4.73 22.05 14.02
CA THR A 62 3.75 21.09 14.53
C THR A 62 3.11 20.38 13.35
N VAL A 63 3.32 19.06 13.28
CA VAL A 63 2.87 18.23 12.17
C VAL A 63 1.83 17.23 12.68
N LEU A 64 0.64 17.27 12.09
CA LEU A 64 -0.41 16.27 12.33
C LEU A 64 -0.25 15.12 11.34
N ILE A 65 -0.24 13.89 11.84
CA ILE A 65 -0.24 12.67 11.03
C ILE A 65 -1.50 11.86 11.35
N THR A 66 -2.33 11.59 10.34
CA THR A 66 -3.47 10.66 10.45
C THR A 66 -3.11 9.26 9.93
N GLY A 67 -3.81 8.22 10.37
CA GLY A 67 -3.58 6.83 9.90
C GLY A 67 -2.40 6.13 10.58
N VAL A 68 -2.13 6.49 11.84
CA VAL A 68 -1.05 5.89 12.66
C VAL A 68 -1.41 4.50 13.22
N ASN A 69 -2.58 3.97 12.89
CA ASN A 69 -2.89 2.56 13.01
C ASN A 69 -2.11 1.69 12.01
N MET A 70 -1.59 2.29 10.92
CA MET A 70 -0.85 1.64 9.85
C MET A 70 0.65 1.98 9.93
N THR A 71 1.49 1.08 9.41
CA THR A 71 2.96 1.26 9.40
C THR A 71 3.35 2.54 8.66
N LYS A 72 2.68 2.86 7.55
CA LYS A 72 2.93 4.08 6.77
C LYS A 72 2.75 5.39 7.54
N GLY A 73 1.74 5.49 8.40
CA GLY A 73 1.54 6.66 9.26
C GLY A 73 2.62 6.76 10.35
N ILE A 74 3.01 5.62 10.93
CA ILE A 74 4.08 5.56 11.94
C ILE A 74 5.44 5.93 11.33
N VAL A 75 5.73 5.50 10.10
CA VAL A 75 6.95 5.90 9.36
C VAL A 75 7.00 7.41 9.19
N LEU A 76 5.91 8.04 8.75
CA LEU A 76 5.83 9.51 8.62
C LEU A 76 6.04 10.20 9.97
N ALA A 77 5.35 9.76 11.02
CA ALA A 77 5.52 10.30 12.36
C ALA A 77 6.99 10.25 12.81
N ARG A 78 7.66 9.11 12.58
CA ARG A 78 9.08 8.93 12.91
C ARG A 78 10.00 9.82 12.07
N LEU A 79 9.74 9.99 10.77
CA LEU A 79 10.52 10.87 9.91
C LEU A 79 10.49 12.33 10.42
N PHE A 80 9.29 12.88 10.66
CA PHE A 80 9.15 14.24 11.17
C PHE A 80 9.75 14.41 12.58
N HIS A 81 9.55 13.44 13.46
CA HIS A 81 10.16 13.46 14.80
C HIS A 81 11.69 13.45 14.74
N ARG A 82 12.27 12.56 13.93
CA ARG A 82 13.72 12.49 13.72
C ARG A 82 14.27 13.73 13.04
N ALA A 83 13.47 14.45 12.24
CA ALA A 83 13.82 15.75 11.69
C ALA A 83 13.71 16.91 12.70
N GLY A 84 13.20 16.66 13.92
CA GLY A 84 13.16 17.63 15.03
C GLY A 84 11.82 18.35 15.21
N HIS A 85 10.78 17.94 14.47
CA HIS A 85 9.44 18.55 14.51
C HIS A 85 8.57 17.94 15.63
N LYS A 86 7.57 18.70 16.09
CA LYS A 86 6.54 18.21 17.02
C LYS A 86 5.52 17.41 16.21
N VAL A 87 5.25 16.18 16.60
CA VAL A 87 4.29 15.32 15.88
C VAL A 87 3.06 15.09 16.75
N ILE A 88 1.92 15.47 16.20
CA ILE A 88 0.59 15.09 16.70
C ILE A 88 0.12 13.92 15.84
N ALA A 89 -0.45 12.90 16.47
CA ALA A 89 -1.05 11.79 15.75
C ALA A 89 -2.55 11.75 15.97
N ALA A 90 -3.29 11.29 14.96
CA ALA A 90 -4.70 11.03 15.10
C ALA A 90 -5.13 9.78 14.33
N ASP A 91 -6.12 9.07 14.85
CA ASP A 91 -6.65 7.87 14.20
C ASP A 91 -8.10 7.60 14.61
N THR A 92 -8.84 6.90 13.77
CA THR A 92 -10.20 6.43 14.12
C THR A 92 -10.17 5.25 15.09
N ASN A 93 -9.05 4.51 15.14
CA ASN A 93 -8.85 3.39 16.04
C ASN A 93 -8.14 3.81 17.33
N ARG A 94 -8.84 3.71 18.46
CA ARG A 94 -8.29 3.96 19.81
C ARG A 94 -7.08 3.08 20.16
N LEU A 95 -6.95 1.92 19.52
CA LEU A 95 -5.87 0.97 19.73
C LEU A 95 -4.73 1.15 18.72
N ALA A 96 -4.74 2.19 17.87
CA ALA A 96 -3.71 2.45 16.88
C ALA A 96 -2.29 2.35 17.48
N PRO A 97 -1.40 1.45 17.00
CA PRO A 97 -0.09 1.24 17.60
C PRO A 97 0.79 2.49 17.66
N GLY A 98 0.64 3.41 16.70
CA GLY A 98 1.37 4.67 16.68
C GLY A 98 1.11 5.57 17.89
N ARG A 99 0.03 5.35 18.66
CA ARG A 99 -0.23 6.10 19.90
C ARG A 99 0.85 5.89 20.97
N LEU A 100 1.57 4.77 20.92
CA LEU A 100 2.67 4.46 21.83
C LEU A 100 4.04 4.80 21.24
N SER A 101 4.07 5.36 20.03
CA SER A 101 5.32 5.80 19.43
C SER A 101 5.89 6.97 20.20
N ARG A 102 7.18 6.90 20.54
CA ARG A 102 7.97 7.99 21.11
C ARG A 102 8.09 9.18 20.15
N ALA A 103 7.79 8.98 18.86
CA ALA A 103 7.69 10.05 17.89
C ALA A 103 6.50 10.98 18.15
N VAL A 104 5.42 10.44 18.74
CA VAL A 104 4.14 11.12 18.92
C VAL A 104 4.10 11.87 20.25
N SER A 105 3.85 13.17 20.18
CA SER A 105 3.72 14.05 21.36
C SER A 105 2.33 13.97 21.98
N ARG A 106 1.28 13.85 21.15
CA ARG A 106 -0.10 13.69 21.60
C ARG A 106 -0.91 12.91 20.56
N PHE A 107 -1.85 12.10 21.04
CA PHE A 107 -2.70 11.26 20.20
C PHE A 107 -4.17 11.65 20.37
N HIS A 108 -4.87 11.85 19.25
CA HIS A 108 -6.29 12.18 19.20
C HIS A 108 -7.10 11.08 18.53
N VAL A 109 -8.23 10.73 19.13
CA VAL A 109 -9.18 9.77 18.54
C VAL A 109 -10.16 10.55 17.66
N LEU A 110 -10.29 10.13 16.41
CA LEU A 110 -11.24 10.68 15.44
C LEU A 110 -12.49 9.80 15.39
N PRO A 111 -13.69 10.37 15.17
CA PRO A 111 -14.86 9.58 14.86
C PRO A 111 -14.72 8.95 13.47
N ARG A 112 -15.55 7.96 13.15
CA ARG A 112 -15.59 7.41 11.79
C ARG A 112 -16.24 8.45 10.86
N SER A 113 -15.68 8.59 9.67
CA SER A 113 -16.24 9.45 8.64
C SER A 113 -17.56 8.90 8.12
N ASN A 114 -18.50 9.82 7.85
CA ASN A 114 -19.59 9.62 6.93
C ASN A 114 -19.53 10.74 5.89
N HIS A 115 -18.67 10.55 4.88
CA HIS A 115 -18.33 11.55 3.87
C HIS A 115 -19.53 12.07 3.07
N GLU A 116 -20.64 11.32 3.02
CA GLU A 116 -21.92 11.77 2.44
C GLU A 116 -22.45 13.06 3.09
N MET A 117 -22.07 13.33 4.34
CA MET A 117 -22.47 14.54 5.06
C MET A 117 -21.59 15.77 4.73
N GLY A 118 -20.61 15.63 3.84
CA GLY A 118 -19.71 16.71 3.44
C GLY A 118 -19.04 17.38 4.65
N ALA A 119 -19.04 18.72 4.69
CA ALA A 119 -18.44 19.50 5.77
C ALA A 119 -19.07 19.25 7.16
N GLU A 120 -20.28 18.68 7.22
CA GLU A 120 -20.94 18.35 8.49
C GLU A 120 -20.45 17.04 9.12
N ASP A 121 -19.59 16.29 8.42
CA ASP A 121 -18.99 15.05 8.90
C ASP A 121 -18.26 15.27 10.26
N PRO A 122 -18.64 14.54 11.33
CA PRO A 122 -17.96 14.57 12.61
C PRO A 122 -16.45 14.32 12.51
N TYR A 123 -16.00 13.51 11.55
CA TYR A 123 -14.58 13.27 11.28
C TYR A 123 -13.88 14.56 10.90
N ILE A 124 -14.43 15.28 9.91
CA ILE A 124 -13.88 16.54 9.41
C ILE A 124 -13.90 17.60 10.52
N LYS A 125 -15.02 17.76 11.22
CA LYS A 125 -15.14 18.71 12.34
C LYS A 125 -14.12 18.44 13.43
N ARG A 126 -13.93 17.18 13.81
CA ARG A 126 -12.94 16.81 14.82
C ARG A 126 -11.52 17.03 14.32
N LEU A 127 -11.24 16.78 13.04
CA LEU A 127 -9.92 17.00 12.47
C LEU A 127 -9.56 18.48 12.44
N VAL A 128 -10.50 19.34 12.03
CA VAL A 128 -10.36 20.81 12.09
C VAL A 128 -10.12 21.27 13.52
N SER A 129 -10.89 20.77 14.50
CA SER A 129 -10.69 21.15 15.91
C SER A 129 -9.29 20.75 16.39
N VAL A 130 -8.79 19.56 16.03
CA VAL A 130 -7.43 19.12 16.39
C VAL A 130 -6.37 20.01 15.74
N VAL A 131 -6.55 20.42 14.49
CA VAL A 131 -5.63 21.35 13.81
C VAL A 131 -5.56 22.69 14.53
N GLN A 132 -6.70 23.23 14.97
CA GLN A 132 -6.79 24.48 15.71
C GLN A 132 -6.22 24.36 17.14
N ASP A 133 -6.67 23.36 17.90
CA ASP A 133 -6.30 23.15 19.31
C ASP A 133 -4.80 22.88 19.51
N GLU A 134 -4.15 22.24 18.52
CA GLU A 134 -2.73 21.89 18.58
C GLU A 134 -1.81 22.85 17.83
N GLU A 135 -2.38 23.89 17.18
CA GLU A 135 -1.67 24.86 16.33
C GLU A 135 -0.83 24.15 15.26
N VAL A 136 -1.49 23.29 14.47
CA VAL A 136 -0.83 22.49 13.43
C VAL A 136 -0.40 23.38 12.26
N ASP A 137 0.88 23.30 11.88
CA ASP A 137 1.40 23.94 10.66
C ASP A 137 1.11 23.09 9.41
N LEU A 138 1.32 21.78 9.53
CA LEU A 138 1.23 20.83 8.42
C LEU A 138 0.45 19.58 8.83
N TRP A 139 -0.57 19.22 8.07
CA TRP A 139 -1.21 17.92 8.16
C TRP A 139 -0.74 17.02 7.01
N VAL A 140 -0.39 15.78 7.32
CA VAL A 140 -0.07 14.73 6.33
C VAL A 140 -1.01 13.55 6.56
N SER A 141 -1.81 13.23 5.53
CA SER A 141 -2.70 12.08 5.61
C SER A 141 -1.98 10.79 5.23
N ALA A 142 -2.12 9.75 6.06
CA ALA A 142 -1.74 8.38 5.73
C ALA A 142 -2.96 7.44 5.80
N SER A 143 -4.11 7.89 5.30
CA SER A 143 -5.38 7.16 5.44
C SER A 143 -5.47 5.85 4.68
N ASP A 144 -6.43 5.02 5.10
CA ASP A 144 -6.78 3.78 4.42
C ASP A 144 -7.55 4.07 3.12
N VAL A 145 -7.97 3.00 2.44
CA VAL A 145 -8.69 3.11 1.16
C VAL A 145 -10.00 3.88 1.28
N ASN A 146 -10.72 3.71 2.39
CA ASN A 146 -12.06 4.25 2.57
C ASN A 146 -12.03 5.70 3.09
N GLY A 147 -10.92 6.14 3.67
CA GLY A 147 -10.74 7.49 4.19
C GLY A 147 -10.33 8.54 3.16
N ALA A 148 -9.91 8.14 1.95
CA ALA A 148 -9.30 9.06 0.98
C ALA A 148 -10.22 10.23 0.58
N MET A 149 -11.51 9.97 0.37
CA MET A 149 -12.49 11.01 0.02
C MET A 149 -12.77 11.95 1.20
N ALA A 150 -12.97 11.38 2.40
CA ALA A 150 -13.19 12.16 3.61
C ALA A 150 -12.04 13.11 3.91
N ASP A 151 -10.80 12.67 3.67
CA ASP A 151 -9.61 13.50 3.83
C ASP A 151 -9.48 14.59 2.78
N ALA A 152 -9.89 14.33 1.54
CA ALA A 152 -9.91 15.33 0.49
C ALA A 152 -10.83 16.49 0.87
N LEU A 153 -12.04 16.18 1.33
CA LEU A 153 -12.99 17.16 1.86
C LEU A 153 -12.41 17.86 3.10
N ALA A 154 -11.78 17.11 4.01
CA ALA A 154 -11.19 17.69 5.21
C ALA A 154 -10.07 18.68 4.89
N LYS A 155 -9.25 18.41 3.87
CA LYS A 155 -8.20 19.33 3.40
C LYS A 155 -8.79 20.67 3.00
N GLU A 156 -9.85 20.66 2.21
CA GLU A 156 -10.49 21.89 1.73
C GLU A 156 -11.05 22.72 2.89
N VAL A 157 -11.64 22.05 3.90
CA VAL A 157 -12.12 22.75 5.10
C VAL A 157 -10.95 23.30 5.93
N ILE A 158 -9.90 22.52 6.16
CA ILE A 158 -8.73 22.91 6.96
C ILE A 158 -8.01 24.09 6.34
N GLU A 159 -7.67 24.03 5.05
CA GLU A 159 -6.91 25.10 4.37
C GLU A 159 -7.73 26.37 4.16
N ARG A 160 -9.08 26.28 4.25
CA ARG A 160 -9.99 27.43 4.21
C ARG A 160 -10.19 28.07 5.58
N GLN A 161 -10.18 27.30 6.66
CA GLN A 161 -10.50 27.77 8.01
C GLN A 161 -9.27 28.02 8.89
N THR A 162 -8.07 27.62 8.44
CA THR A 162 -6.83 27.73 9.21
C THR A 162 -5.64 28.06 8.30
N ASP A 163 -4.52 28.48 8.90
CA ASP A 163 -3.26 28.70 8.16
C ASP A 163 -2.50 27.39 7.86
N ALA A 164 -2.97 26.26 8.39
CA ALA A 164 -2.36 24.96 8.19
C ALA A 164 -2.40 24.56 6.70
N LYS A 165 -1.39 23.80 6.25
CA LYS A 165 -1.39 23.18 4.93
C LYS A 165 -1.52 21.67 5.03
N ALA A 166 -2.06 21.04 3.99
CA ALA A 166 -2.28 19.61 3.93
C ALA A 166 -1.52 18.96 2.77
N VAL A 167 -0.79 17.88 3.09
CA VAL A 167 -0.29 16.90 2.13
C VAL A 167 -1.35 15.83 1.97
N GLN A 168 -2.29 16.13 1.08
CA GLN A 168 -3.47 15.33 0.76
C GLN A 168 -4.04 15.89 -0.56
N PHE A 169 -4.48 15.04 -1.48
CA PHE A 169 -5.14 15.54 -2.70
C PHE A 169 -6.54 16.08 -2.40
N GLY A 170 -6.96 17.07 -3.18
CA GLY A 170 -8.35 17.56 -3.18
C GLY A 170 -9.31 16.60 -3.88
N GLU A 171 -10.61 16.90 -3.79
CA GLU A 171 -11.67 15.98 -4.23
C GLU A 171 -11.54 15.57 -5.70
N GLN A 172 -11.29 16.55 -6.59
CA GLN A 172 -11.17 16.31 -8.04
C GLN A 172 -10.09 15.25 -8.36
N ALA A 173 -8.91 15.38 -7.78
CA ALA A 173 -7.80 14.45 -8.03
C ALA A 173 -8.08 13.06 -7.43
N ILE A 174 -8.71 12.98 -6.25
CA ILE A 174 -9.13 11.69 -5.68
C ILE A 174 -10.16 11.01 -6.59
N ASN A 175 -11.20 11.71 -7.04
CA ASN A 175 -12.22 11.16 -7.93
C ASN A 175 -11.62 10.63 -9.24
N THR A 176 -10.71 11.39 -9.86
CA THR A 176 -10.06 10.97 -11.11
C THR A 176 -9.14 9.76 -10.92
N LEU A 177 -8.36 9.72 -9.84
CA LEU A 177 -7.32 8.72 -9.67
C LEU A 177 -7.80 7.44 -8.96
N HIS A 178 -8.80 7.54 -8.08
CA HIS A 178 -9.26 6.38 -7.30
C HIS A 178 -10.17 5.46 -8.11
N GLU A 179 -11.07 6.04 -8.92
CA GLU A 179 -12.00 5.29 -9.76
C GLU A 179 -11.28 4.72 -10.99
N LYS A 180 -11.24 3.39 -11.09
CA LYS A 180 -10.42 2.70 -12.10
C LYS A 180 -10.71 3.13 -13.52
N ASP A 181 -11.98 3.28 -13.87
CA ASP A 181 -12.39 3.65 -15.23
C ASP A 181 -11.99 5.09 -15.57
N VAL A 182 -12.18 6.02 -14.62
CA VAL A 182 -11.81 7.43 -14.78
C VAL A 182 -10.28 7.57 -14.85
N PHE A 183 -9.56 6.83 -14.01
CA PHE A 183 -8.09 6.79 -14.03
C PHE A 183 -7.55 6.27 -15.36
N MET A 184 -8.12 5.17 -15.87
CA MET A 184 -7.71 4.59 -17.15
C MET A 184 -7.98 5.54 -18.32
N GLN A 185 -9.15 6.19 -18.32
CA GLN A 185 -9.49 7.19 -19.34
C GLN A 185 -8.54 8.40 -19.28
N HIS A 186 -8.30 8.95 -18.10
CA HIS A 186 -7.34 10.05 -17.92
C HIS A 186 -5.93 9.67 -18.38
N THR A 187 -5.49 8.44 -18.06
CA THR A 187 -4.19 7.90 -18.49
C THR A 187 -4.11 7.80 -20.02
N LYS A 188 -5.20 7.36 -20.67
CA LYS A 188 -5.32 7.32 -22.14
C LYS A 188 -5.24 8.72 -22.76
N ASP A 189 -5.93 9.69 -22.17
CA ASP A 189 -5.97 11.08 -22.66
C ASP A 189 -4.59 11.76 -22.56
N LEU A 190 -3.75 11.34 -21.61
CA LEU A 190 -2.34 11.73 -21.54
C LEU A 190 -1.45 11.03 -22.59
N GLY A 191 -1.99 10.10 -23.38
CA GLY A 191 -1.23 9.29 -24.33
C GLY A 191 -0.25 8.33 -23.64
N LEU A 192 -0.56 7.91 -22.40
CA LEU A 192 0.20 6.88 -21.69
C LEU A 192 -0.34 5.50 -22.06
N THR A 193 0.54 4.49 -22.00
CA THR A 193 0.16 3.10 -22.26
C THR A 193 -0.89 2.63 -21.25
N ILE A 194 -1.98 2.08 -21.75
CA ILE A 194 -3.00 1.36 -20.97
C ILE A 194 -3.23 -0.02 -21.59
N PRO A 195 -3.78 -0.99 -20.83
CA PRO A 195 -4.25 -2.24 -21.42
C PRO A 195 -5.30 -1.93 -22.50
N ASP A 196 -5.24 -2.63 -23.64
CA ASP A 196 -6.28 -2.54 -24.67
C ASP A 196 -7.64 -2.93 -24.07
N THR A 197 -8.54 -1.95 -23.98
CA THR A 197 -9.77 -2.04 -23.20
C THR A 197 -10.92 -1.43 -24.01
N GLU A 198 -12.01 -2.17 -24.14
CA GLU A 198 -13.22 -1.73 -24.85
C GLU A 198 -14.48 -2.23 -24.15
N VAL A 199 -15.50 -1.37 -24.10
CA VAL A 199 -16.82 -1.72 -23.58
C VAL A 199 -17.61 -2.39 -24.69
N VAL A 200 -18.20 -3.55 -24.38
CA VAL A 200 -19.01 -4.35 -25.30
C VAL A 200 -20.39 -4.59 -24.66
N HIS A 201 -21.43 -4.62 -25.47
CA HIS A 201 -22.82 -4.61 -24.99
C HIS A 201 -23.61 -5.86 -25.36
N ASP A 202 -23.09 -6.64 -26.30
CA ASP A 202 -23.78 -7.79 -26.84
C ASP A 202 -22.78 -8.81 -27.39
N ARG A 203 -23.31 -9.94 -27.81
CA ARG A 203 -22.55 -11.02 -28.41
C ARG A 203 -21.77 -10.57 -29.66
N GLU A 204 -22.40 -9.76 -30.52
CA GLU A 204 -21.79 -9.38 -31.81
C GLU A 204 -20.60 -8.45 -31.62
N SER A 205 -20.67 -7.52 -30.67
CA SER A 205 -19.58 -6.64 -30.29
C SER A 205 -18.40 -7.40 -29.70
N VAL A 206 -18.62 -8.45 -28.90
CA VAL A 206 -17.52 -9.34 -28.43
C VAL A 206 -16.86 -10.06 -29.60
N LEU A 207 -17.65 -10.63 -30.52
CA LEU A 207 -17.10 -11.32 -31.69
C LEU A 207 -16.31 -10.38 -32.60
N SER A 208 -16.85 -9.18 -32.87
CA SER A 208 -16.20 -8.15 -33.66
C SER A 208 -14.89 -7.69 -33.00
N PHE A 209 -14.91 -7.47 -31.69
CA PHE A 209 -13.72 -7.10 -30.92
C PHE A 209 -12.59 -8.12 -31.11
N LEU A 210 -12.89 -9.41 -30.93
CA LEU A 210 -11.90 -10.49 -31.07
C LEU A 210 -11.43 -10.64 -32.53
N GLN A 211 -12.35 -10.53 -33.50
CA GLN A 211 -12.01 -10.63 -34.92
C GLN A 211 -11.02 -9.54 -35.37
N GLN A 212 -11.19 -8.31 -34.87
CA GLN A 212 -10.28 -7.20 -35.14
C GLN A 212 -8.90 -7.37 -34.50
N ARG A 213 -8.77 -8.24 -33.49
CA ARG A 213 -7.59 -8.38 -32.62
C ARG A 213 -6.91 -9.75 -32.68
N GLY A 214 -7.17 -10.53 -33.74
CA GLY A 214 -6.45 -11.78 -34.02
C GLY A 214 -7.34 -12.99 -34.32
N GLY A 215 -8.66 -12.86 -34.14
CA GLY A 215 -9.64 -13.92 -34.41
C GLY A 215 -10.18 -14.58 -33.13
N LEU A 216 -11.01 -15.60 -33.32
CA LEU A 216 -11.69 -16.33 -32.25
C LEU A 216 -10.89 -17.52 -31.71
N GLU A 217 -9.73 -17.80 -32.28
CA GLU A 217 -8.81 -18.86 -31.85
C GLU A 217 -7.52 -18.24 -31.30
N LEU A 218 -7.09 -18.70 -30.12
CA LEU A 218 -5.85 -18.27 -29.51
C LEU A 218 -4.66 -18.85 -30.27
N LYS A 219 -4.04 -18.01 -31.10
CA LYS A 219 -2.80 -18.34 -31.80
C LYS A 219 -1.58 -18.22 -30.86
N PRO A 220 -0.48 -18.94 -31.11
CA PRO A 220 0.77 -18.76 -30.38
C PRO A 220 1.23 -17.29 -30.41
N GLY A 221 1.50 -16.71 -29.24
CA GLY A 221 1.83 -15.28 -29.10
C GLY A 221 0.63 -14.32 -29.24
N GLY A 222 -0.59 -14.84 -29.40
CA GLY A 222 -1.82 -14.06 -29.45
C GLY A 222 -2.17 -13.40 -28.13
N THR A 223 -2.92 -12.30 -28.19
CA THR A 223 -3.39 -11.60 -26.99
C THR A 223 -4.71 -12.21 -26.50
N GLN A 224 -4.78 -12.49 -25.21
CA GLN A 224 -6.03 -12.83 -24.54
C GLN A 224 -6.61 -11.60 -23.83
N TYR A 225 -7.90 -11.64 -23.58
CA TYR A 225 -8.71 -10.57 -23.03
C TYR A 225 -9.59 -11.12 -21.91
N LEU A 226 -9.49 -10.49 -20.75
CA LEU A 226 -10.32 -10.72 -19.59
C LEU A 226 -11.67 -10.02 -19.79
N VAL A 227 -12.76 -10.77 -19.62
CA VAL A 227 -14.12 -10.25 -19.74
C VAL A 227 -14.67 -9.98 -18.36
N LYS A 228 -14.98 -8.71 -18.07
CA LYS A 228 -15.50 -8.27 -16.76
C LYS A 228 -16.88 -7.67 -16.90
N PRO A 229 -17.89 -8.09 -16.12
CA PRO A 229 -19.18 -7.39 -16.11
C PRO A 229 -19.03 -5.99 -15.49
N ILE A 230 -19.73 -5.00 -16.04
CA ILE A 230 -19.88 -3.67 -15.45
C ILE A 230 -21.12 -3.69 -14.56
N GLY A 231 -20.94 -3.32 -13.28
CA GLY A 231 -22.01 -3.25 -12.29
C GLY A 231 -21.93 -4.32 -11.19
N VAL A 232 -23.02 -4.42 -10.41
CA VAL A 232 -23.12 -5.26 -9.21
C VAL A 232 -23.80 -6.60 -9.58
N ASP A 233 -23.14 -7.40 -10.40
CA ASP A 233 -23.54 -8.79 -10.63
C ASP A 233 -22.58 -9.73 -9.89
N ASP A 234 -22.99 -10.17 -8.69
CA ASP A 234 -22.20 -11.03 -7.80
C ASP A 234 -21.99 -12.45 -8.37
N LEU A 235 -22.79 -12.88 -9.36
CA LEU A 235 -22.64 -14.18 -10.01
C LEU A 235 -21.67 -14.12 -11.19
N GLY A 236 -21.73 -13.06 -12.01
CA GLY A 236 -20.79 -12.82 -13.12
C GLY A 236 -19.38 -12.43 -12.70
N ARG A 237 -19.19 -11.91 -11.48
CA ARG A 237 -17.86 -11.53 -10.95
C ARG A 237 -16.92 -12.70 -10.69
N ASN A 238 -17.46 -13.89 -10.43
CA ASN A 238 -16.68 -15.09 -10.15
C ASN A 238 -16.23 -15.82 -11.41
N ASP A 239 -16.80 -15.46 -12.57
CA ASP A 239 -16.56 -16.13 -13.83
C ASP A 239 -16.10 -15.09 -14.87
N MET A 240 -14.82 -14.71 -14.78
CA MET A 240 -14.15 -13.77 -15.69
C MET A 240 -13.32 -14.55 -16.72
N PRO A 241 -13.87 -14.95 -17.86
CA PRO A 241 -13.12 -15.76 -18.83
C PRO A 241 -12.02 -14.96 -19.51
N LEU A 242 -11.01 -15.70 -19.95
CA LEU A 242 -10.01 -15.24 -20.91
C LEU A 242 -10.43 -15.69 -22.31
N LEU A 243 -10.55 -14.73 -23.23
CA LEU A 243 -10.87 -14.98 -24.64
C LEU A 243 -9.78 -14.38 -25.56
N PRO A 244 -9.47 -14.98 -26.72
CA PRO A 244 -10.02 -16.23 -27.22
C PRO A 244 -9.47 -17.46 -26.49
N LEU A 245 -10.14 -18.60 -26.65
CA LEU A 245 -9.73 -19.93 -26.22
C LEU A 245 -8.97 -20.65 -27.35
N SER A 246 -8.49 -21.86 -27.07
CA SER A 246 -7.69 -22.67 -28.00
C SER A 246 -8.39 -23.07 -29.31
N SER A 247 -9.72 -22.97 -29.38
CA SER A 247 -10.48 -23.22 -30.61
C SER A 247 -11.58 -22.17 -30.79
N GLU A 248 -11.93 -21.84 -32.04
CA GLU A 248 -13.05 -20.92 -32.31
C GLU A 248 -14.38 -21.42 -31.74
N ALA A 249 -14.60 -22.74 -31.77
CA ALA A 249 -15.83 -23.35 -31.26
C ALA A 249 -15.98 -23.17 -29.75
N ASP A 250 -14.90 -23.34 -29.00
CA ASP A 250 -14.90 -23.13 -27.55
C ASP A 250 -15.12 -21.65 -27.23
N THR A 251 -14.43 -20.74 -27.94
CA THR A 251 -14.62 -19.29 -27.78
C THR A 251 -16.07 -18.89 -28.03
N ARG A 252 -16.68 -19.36 -29.12
CA ARG A 252 -18.10 -19.08 -29.43
C ARG A 252 -19.03 -19.63 -28.36
N SER A 253 -18.85 -20.89 -27.97
CA SER A 253 -19.66 -21.53 -26.91
C SER A 253 -19.55 -20.77 -25.59
N ARG A 254 -18.35 -20.25 -25.29
CA ARG A 254 -18.12 -19.45 -24.09
C ARG A 254 -18.81 -18.09 -24.14
N ILE A 255 -18.79 -17.42 -25.29
CA ILE A 255 -19.52 -16.16 -25.50
C ILE A 255 -21.03 -16.41 -25.44
N ASP A 256 -21.52 -17.51 -26.01
CA ASP A 256 -22.95 -17.89 -25.98
C ASP A 256 -23.46 -18.12 -24.56
N ALA A 257 -22.58 -18.56 -23.65
CA ALA A 257 -22.89 -18.73 -22.23
C ALA A 257 -22.88 -17.40 -21.42
N MET A 258 -22.41 -16.29 -22.01
CA MET A 258 -22.42 -14.98 -21.34
C MET A 258 -23.84 -14.39 -21.32
N SER A 259 -24.25 -13.86 -20.17
CA SER A 259 -25.58 -13.30 -19.96
C SER A 259 -25.63 -11.81 -20.29
N PHE A 260 -25.81 -11.46 -21.57
CA PHE A 260 -26.01 -10.07 -22.01
C PHE A 260 -27.43 -9.52 -21.77
N ALA A 261 -28.33 -10.27 -21.11
CA ALA A 261 -29.78 -10.02 -21.22
C ALA A 261 -30.51 -9.58 -19.94
N GLN A 262 -29.84 -9.48 -18.77
CA GLN A 262 -30.56 -9.39 -17.48
C GLN A 262 -30.50 -8.03 -16.75
N SER A 263 -29.89 -6.98 -17.32
CA SER A 263 -29.95 -5.63 -16.73
C SER A 263 -30.28 -4.57 -17.78
N GLU A 264 -30.75 -3.40 -17.37
CA GLU A 264 -31.13 -2.31 -18.30
C GLU A 264 -29.93 -1.73 -19.09
N LYS A 265 -28.70 -2.07 -18.70
CA LYS A 265 -27.43 -1.77 -19.40
C LYS A 265 -26.35 -2.82 -19.06
N PRO A 266 -26.41 -4.06 -19.59
CA PRO A 266 -25.39 -5.06 -19.33
C PRO A 266 -24.21 -4.75 -20.24
N ALA A 267 -23.23 -4.04 -19.71
CA ALA A 267 -22.00 -3.74 -20.40
C ALA A 267 -20.90 -4.66 -19.83
N TYR A 268 -20.13 -5.30 -20.69
CA TYR A 268 -18.91 -5.97 -20.29
C TYR A 268 -17.72 -5.11 -20.70
N VAL A 269 -16.61 -5.21 -19.97
CA VAL A 269 -15.31 -4.69 -20.38
C VAL A 269 -14.49 -5.87 -20.89
N MET A 270 -14.09 -5.79 -22.16
CA MET A 270 -13.02 -6.60 -22.73
C MET A 270 -11.70 -5.90 -22.42
N GLN A 271 -10.86 -6.47 -21.57
CA GLN A 271 -9.59 -5.88 -21.18
C GLN A 271 -8.44 -6.83 -21.48
N GLN A 272 -7.38 -6.36 -22.15
CA GLN A 272 -6.18 -7.14 -22.42
C GLN A 272 -5.68 -7.80 -21.13
N PHE A 273 -5.52 -9.13 -21.20
CA PHE A 273 -4.85 -9.87 -20.16
C PHE A 273 -3.35 -9.64 -20.27
N VAL A 274 -2.81 -8.89 -19.31
CA VAL A 274 -1.38 -8.61 -19.23
C VAL A 274 -0.76 -9.64 -18.29
N SER A 275 -0.06 -10.62 -18.85
CA SER A 275 0.82 -11.50 -18.07
C SER A 275 2.17 -10.83 -17.89
N GLY A 276 2.58 -10.61 -16.65
CA GLY A 276 3.83 -9.92 -16.34
C GLY A 276 4.11 -9.86 -14.84
N ALA A 277 5.31 -9.43 -14.46
CA ALA A 277 5.64 -9.18 -13.08
C ALA A 277 4.92 -7.93 -12.57
N GLU A 278 4.42 -7.99 -11.34
CA GLU A 278 3.75 -6.87 -10.68
C GLU A 278 4.76 -5.98 -9.94
N TYR A 279 4.59 -4.67 -10.06
CA TYR A 279 5.38 -3.66 -9.35
C TYR A 279 4.46 -2.60 -8.78
N CYS A 280 4.87 -2.00 -7.67
CA CYS A 280 4.17 -0.86 -7.09
C CYS A 280 5.13 0.30 -6.86
N THR A 281 4.59 1.51 -6.82
CA THR A 281 5.35 2.74 -6.56
C THR A 281 4.85 3.46 -5.33
N HIS A 282 5.63 4.43 -4.86
CA HIS A 282 5.22 5.43 -3.90
C HIS A 282 5.90 6.75 -4.20
N ALA A 283 5.11 7.82 -4.33
CA ALA A 283 5.60 9.17 -4.59
C ALA A 283 5.01 10.21 -3.64
N LEU A 284 5.84 11.17 -3.25
CA LEU A 284 5.40 12.46 -2.70
C LEU A 284 5.30 13.46 -3.85
N ILE A 285 4.12 14.05 -4.02
CA ILE A 285 3.86 15.11 -4.97
C ILE A 285 3.72 16.43 -4.21
N VAL A 286 4.45 17.47 -4.64
CA VAL A 286 4.26 18.83 -4.14
C VAL A 286 4.13 19.75 -5.33
N ARG A 287 2.96 20.41 -5.42
CA ARG A 287 2.62 21.35 -6.50
C ARG A 287 2.82 20.78 -7.90
N GLY A 288 2.32 19.57 -8.14
CA GLY A 288 2.40 18.87 -9.43
C GLY A 288 3.76 18.24 -9.73
N GLU A 289 4.76 18.39 -8.85
CA GLU A 289 6.10 17.84 -9.04
C GLU A 289 6.35 16.63 -8.13
N VAL A 290 6.93 15.56 -8.69
CA VAL A 290 7.41 14.41 -7.91
C VAL A 290 8.65 14.81 -7.12
N ARG A 291 8.57 14.81 -5.79
CA ARG A 291 9.65 15.24 -4.87
C ARG A 291 10.42 14.08 -4.24
N SER A 292 9.77 12.94 -4.09
CA SER A 292 10.38 11.68 -3.67
C SER A 292 9.66 10.54 -4.36
N PHE A 293 10.40 9.48 -4.69
CA PHE A 293 9.88 8.35 -5.45
C PHE A 293 10.63 7.06 -5.07
N VAL A 294 9.89 5.97 -4.95
CA VAL A 294 10.40 4.60 -4.90
C VAL A 294 9.51 3.70 -5.73
N ALA A 295 10.09 2.63 -6.27
CA ALA A 295 9.38 1.52 -6.89
C ALA A 295 9.91 0.20 -6.31
N CYS A 296 9.07 -0.81 -6.21
CA CYS A 296 9.44 -2.14 -5.74
C CYS A 296 8.57 -3.22 -6.41
N PRO A 297 9.02 -4.49 -6.42
CA PRO A 297 8.13 -5.60 -6.74
C PRO A 297 6.86 -5.55 -5.89
N SER A 298 5.75 -6.01 -6.47
CA SER A 298 4.45 -6.09 -5.82
C SER A 298 3.89 -7.51 -5.87
N SER A 299 2.84 -7.72 -5.09
CA SER A 299 2.02 -8.92 -5.10
C SER A 299 0.65 -8.62 -4.50
N ASP A 300 -0.31 -9.53 -4.69
CA ASP A 300 -1.64 -9.47 -4.09
C ASP A 300 -1.64 -9.32 -2.54
N MET A 301 -0.55 -9.67 -1.86
CA MET A 301 -0.31 -9.21 -0.48
C MET A 301 1.16 -8.87 -0.26
N LEU A 302 1.52 -7.66 -0.61
CA LEU A 302 2.88 -7.19 -0.41
C LEU A 302 3.22 -7.01 1.08
N MET A 303 4.08 -7.90 1.58
CA MET A 303 4.62 -7.91 2.95
C MET A 303 6.16 -7.88 2.99
N HIS A 304 6.81 -7.91 1.82
CA HIS A 304 8.26 -7.87 1.68
C HIS A 304 8.63 -6.77 0.69
N TYR A 305 9.35 -5.73 1.13
CA TYR A 305 9.65 -4.56 0.30
C TYR A 305 11.14 -4.47 0.03
N THR A 306 11.49 -4.45 -1.26
CA THR A 306 12.84 -4.20 -1.76
C THR A 306 12.76 -3.15 -2.85
N ALA A 307 13.44 -2.02 -2.69
CA ALA A 307 13.39 -0.98 -3.73
C ALA A 307 14.17 -1.41 -4.97
N LEU A 308 13.60 -1.07 -6.13
CA LEU A 308 14.30 -1.14 -7.40
C LEU A 308 15.44 -0.12 -7.42
N PRO A 309 16.63 -0.48 -7.95
CA PRO A 309 17.70 0.47 -8.11
C PRO A 309 17.27 1.63 -9.02
N ALA A 310 17.59 2.86 -8.61
CA ALA A 310 17.25 4.08 -9.34
C ALA A 310 17.80 4.12 -10.78
N THR A 311 18.87 3.36 -11.02
CA THR A 311 19.59 3.24 -12.29
C THR A 311 18.92 2.29 -13.27
N THR A 312 17.90 1.52 -12.89
CA THR A 312 17.20 0.61 -13.80
C THR A 312 16.27 1.36 -14.76
N ALA A 313 16.14 0.86 -15.99
CA ALA A 313 15.19 1.40 -16.96
C ALA A 313 13.74 1.32 -16.46
N LEU A 314 13.41 0.22 -15.78
CA LEU A 314 12.11 -0.01 -15.16
C LEU A 314 11.75 1.08 -14.13
N HIS A 315 12.67 1.40 -13.22
CA HIS A 315 12.46 2.47 -12.24
C HIS A 315 12.24 3.83 -12.93
N ARG A 316 13.06 4.17 -13.94
CA ARG A 316 12.93 5.42 -14.70
C ARG A 316 11.60 5.52 -15.44
N ALA A 317 11.14 4.43 -16.06
CA ALA A 317 9.88 4.41 -16.80
C ALA A 317 8.66 4.59 -15.87
N MET A 318 8.62 3.91 -14.72
CA MET A 318 7.57 4.12 -13.72
C MET A 318 7.59 5.53 -13.13
N LEU A 319 8.78 6.09 -12.97
CA LEU A 319 8.93 7.46 -12.50
C LEU A 319 8.41 8.47 -13.53
N GLU A 320 8.79 8.32 -14.80
CA GLU A 320 8.31 9.20 -15.88
C GLU A 320 6.79 9.15 -15.99
N PHE A 321 6.19 7.95 -15.92
CA PHE A 321 4.73 7.79 -15.85
C PHE A 321 4.14 8.61 -14.70
N THR A 322 4.73 8.50 -13.50
CA THR A 322 4.27 9.22 -12.30
C THR A 322 4.42 10.74 -12.45
N GLN A 323 5.49 11.22 -13.08
CA GLN A 323 5.72 12.64 -13.35
C GLN A 323 4.69 13.21 -14.34
N ARG A 324 4.36 12.45 -15.40
CA ARG A 324 3.34 12.86 -16.38
C ARG A 324 1.96 12.93 -15.76
N GLN A 325 1.61 11.95 -14.92
CA GLN A 325 0.37 11.97 -14.14
C GLN A 325 0.33 13.15 -13.16
N ALA A 326 1.40 13.39 -12.38
CA ALA A 326 1.42 14.50 -11.43
C ALA A 326 1.28 15.87 -12.13
N SER A 327 1.96 16.04 -13.27
CA SER A 327 1.97 17.30 -14.02
C SER A 327 0.60 17.62 -14.64
N SER A 328 -0.23 16.62 -14.95
CA SER A 328 -1.54 16.85 -15.57
C SER A 328 -2.54 17.56 -14.67
N PHE A 329 -2.36 17.50 -13.34
CA PHE A 329 -3.20 18.20 -12.37
C PHE A 329 -2.67 19.60 -12.00
N GLY A 330 -1.55 20.01 -12.58
CA GLY A 330 -0.97 21.33 -12.34
C GLY A 330 -0.44 21.55 -10.91
N LYS A 331 -0.30 22.83 -10.52
CA LYS A 331 0.38 23.23 -9.28
C LYS A 331 -0.44 23.04 -8.02
N ASP A 332 -1.71 22.69 -8.13
CA ASP A 332 -2.59 22.50 -6.98
C ASP A 332 -2.46 21.08 -6.39
N LEU A 333 -1.85 20.16 -7.14
CA LEU A 333 -1.67 18.78 -6.72
C LEU A 333 -0.55 18.65 -5.67
N THR A 334 -0.92 18.41 -4.41
CA THR A 334 0.02 18.13 -3.31
C THR A 334 -0.49 17.00 -2.46
N GLY A 335 0.27 15.93 -2.28
CA GLY A 335 -0.19 14.69 -1.64
C GLY A 335 0.69 13.50 -2.02
N HIS A 336 0.13 12.31 -1.94
CA HIS A 336 0.83 11.07 -2.30
C HIS A 336 0.15 10.36 -3.45
N MET A 337 0.97 9.80 -4.34
CA MET A 337 0.50 9.08 -5.51
C MET A 337 1.31 7.80 -5.65
N SER A 338 0.63 6.68 -5.80
CA SER A 338 1.23 5.36 -5.88
C SER A 338 0.50 4.58 -6.96
N PHE A 339 1.21 3.79 -7.76
CA PHE A 339 0.63 3.03 -8.86
C PHE A 339 1.03 1.58 -8.75
N ASP A 340 0.13 0.70 -9.15
CA ASP A 340 0.43 -0.71 -9.41
C ASP A 340 0.57 -0.91 -10.92
N PHE A 341 1.59 -1.66 -11.34
CA PHE A 341 1.91 -1.92 -12.75
C PHE A 341 2.07 -3.42 -12.99
N LEU A 342 1.60 -3.87 -14.15
CA LEU A 342 2.03 -5.11 -14.78
C LEU A 342 3.09 -4.78 -15.84
N VAL A 343 4.17 -5.54 -15.85
CA VAL A 343 5.31 -5.33 -16.76
C VAL A 343 5.54 -6.58 -17.59
N LYS A 344 5.35 -6.46 -18.91
CA LYS A 344 5.69 -7.54 -19.84
C LYS A 344 7.20 -7.63 -20.02
N ASN A 345 7.71 -8.85 -20.22
CA ASN A 345 9.10 -9.14 -20.59
C ASN A 345 10.13 -8.67 -19.55
N THR A 346 9.88 -8.98 -18.28
CA THR A 346 10.88 -8.84 -17.21
C THR A 346 11.32 -10.25 -16.75
N PRO A 347 12.60 -10.46 -16.40
CA PRO A 347 13.00 -11.69 -15.73
C PRO A 347 12.17 -11.87 -14.45
N PRO A 348 11.82 -13.11 -14.08
CA PRO A 348 10.95 -13.37 -12.93
C PRO A 348 11.47 -12.69 -11.66
N SER A 349 10.55 -12.11 -10.90
CA SER A 349 10.83 -11.53 -9.59
C SER A 349 11.46 -12.60 -8.68
N PRO A 350 12.53 -12.30 -7.93
CA PRO A 350 13.11 -13.24 -6.97
C PRO A 350 12.17 -13.61 -5.81
N GLN A 351 10.97 -13.03 -5.75
CA GLN A 351 9.97 -13.28 -4.70
C GLN A 351 8.77 -14.12 -5.18
N GLY A 352 8.81 -14.67 -6.40
CA GLY A 352 7.85 -15.67 -6.88
C GLY A 352 8.49 -17.05 -6.96
N GLU A 353 7.83 -18.06 -6.40
CA GLU A 353 8.27 -19.46 -6.43
C GLU A 353 8.51 -19.95 -7.87
N LYS A 354 9.77 -19.95 -8.29
CA LYS A 354 10.53 -21.06 -8.91
C LYS A 354 11.92 -20.55 -9.24
N GLY A 355 12.91 -21.13 -8.58
CA GLY A 355 14.31 -20.89 -8.92
C GLY A 355 14.63 -21.37 -10.33
N ALA A 356 15.50 -20.62 -11.00
CA ALA A 356 16.66 -21.08 -11.75
C ALA A 356 17.06 -20.04 -12.82
N ASP A 357 18.33 -19.68 -12.75
CA ASP A 357 19.24 -19.35 -13.84
C ASP A 357 19.12 -17.98 -14.55
N GLY A 358 20.14 -17.17 -14.25
CA GLY A 358 20.89 -16.42 -15.25
C GLY A 358 20.14 -15.26 -15.91
N VAL A 359 20.39 -14.05 -15.41
CA VAL A 359 20.18 -12.82 -16.20
C VAL A 359 21.13 -12.89 -17.40
N VAL A 360 20.62 -13.28 -18.56
CA VAL A 360 21.31 -13.12 -19.84
C VAL A 360 21.19 -11.65 -20.20
N GLU A 361 22.29 -10.91 -20.10
CA GLU A 361 22.43 -9.59 -20.74
C GLU A 361 22.40 -9.80 -22.26
N GLY A 362 21.24 -9.60 -22.87
CA GLY A 362 21.07 -9.74 -24.31
C GLY A 362 19.70 -9.25 -24.75
N GLU A 363 19.70 -8.19 -25.57
CA GLU A 363 18.54 -7.47 -26.12
C GLU A 363 17.79 -6.58 -25.11
N GLU A 364 17.80 -5.27 -25.35
CA GLU A 364 16.90 -4.31 -24.70
C GLU A 364 15.45 -4.63 -25.14
N GLU A 365 14.86 -5.70 -24.59
CA GLU A 365 13.45 -5.98 -24.77
C GLU A 365 12.66 -4.74 -24.33
N LYS A 366 11.80 -4.27 -25.23
CA LYS A 366 11.03 -3.03 -25.08
C LYS A 366 10.09 -3.15 -23.88
N LEU A 367 10.58 -2.70 -22.73
CA LEU A 367 9.87 -2.76 -21.47
C LEU A 367 8.55 -1.99 -21.59
N THR A 368 7.43 -2.72 -21.46
CA THR A 368 6.09 -2.14 -21.62
C THR A 368 5.36 -2.17 -20.28
N LEU A 369 5.07 -0.98 -19.77
CA LEU A 369 4.34 -0.75 -18.52
C LEU A 369 2.84 -0.68 -18.78
N TYR A 370 2.07 -1.44 -18.02
CA TYR A 370 0.62 -1.35 -17.99
C TYR A 370 0.17 -0.98 -16.57
N PRO A 371 -0.37 0.22 -16.33
CA PRO A 371 -0.93 0.56 -15.03
C PRO A 371 -2.16 -0.30 -14.73
N ILE A 372 -2.30 -0.74 -13.49
CA ILE A 372 -3.45 -1.52 -13.00
C ILE A 372 -4.41 -0.60 -12.25
N GLU A 373 -3.88 0.14 -11.28
CA GLU A 373 -4.64 1.06 -10.45
C GLU A 373 -3.75 2.18 -9.90
N CYS A 374 -4.39 3.28 -9.49
CA CYS A 374 -3.76 4.32 -8.70
C CYS A 374 -4.28 4.27 -7.27
N ASN A 375 -3.34 4.42 -6.35
CA ASN A 375 -3.53 4.58 -4.93
C ASN A 375 -3.17 6.04 -4.60
N PRO A 376 -4.11 7.02 -4.70
CA PRO A 376 -3.85 8.45 -4.51
C PRO A 376 -3.74 8.83 -3.02
N ARG A 377 -2.90 8.10 -2.30
CA ARG A 377 -2.65 8.16 -0.86
C ARG A 377 -1.31 7.52 -0.55
N VAL A 378 -0.84 7.66 0.69
CA VAL A 378 0.38 6.99 1.14
C VAL A 378 0.24 5.47 0.98
N HIS A 379 1.18 4.87 0.26
CA HIS A 379 1.37 3.43 0.13
C HIS A 379 2.41 2.92 1.14
N THR A 380 2.30 1.66 1.57
CA THR A 380 3.23 1.07 2.55
C THR A 380 4.68 1.07 2.06
N ALA A 381 4.93 1.13 0.73
CA ALA A 381 6.26 1.26 0.16
C ALA A 381 7.05 2.49 0.67
N ILE A 382 6.41 3.46 1.34
CA ILE A 382 7.11 4.50 2.11
C ILE A 382 8.11 3.96 3.14
N VAL A 383 7.98 2.70 3.60
CA VAL A 383 8.99 2.05 4.46
C VAL A 383 10.40 2.08 3.85
N LEU A 384 10.50 2.05 2.51
CA LEU A 384 11.76 2.14 1.77
C LEU A 384 12.44 3.52 1.91
N LEU A 385 11.70 4.53 2.35
CA LEU A 385 12.17 5.90 2.59
C LEU A 385 12.33 6.23 4.08
N LYS A 386 12.10 5.27 5.00
CA LYS A 386 12.02 5.55 6.45
C LYS A 386 13.33 6.07 7.08
N ASP A 387 14.46 5.83 6.42
CA ASP A 387 15.78 6.30 6.84
C ASP A 387 16.27 7.53 6.04
N THR A 388 15.46 8.05 5.13
CA THR A 388 15.75 9.27 4.34
C THR A 388 15.14 10.50 5.00
N ILE A 389 15.67 10.90 6.17
CA ILE A 389 15.14 12.01 6.99
C ILE A 389 15.00 13.31 6.19
N ASP A 390 15.91 13.57 5.25
CA ASP A 390 15.91 14.80 4.44
C ASP A 390 14.68 14.92 3.53
N THR A 391 13.91 13.85 3.31
CA THR A 391 12.60 13.93 2.64
C THR A 391 11.63 14.86 3.37
N VAL A 392 11.77 15.06 4.68
CA VAL A 392 10.94 15.97 5.48
C VAL A 392 11.01 17.41 4.95
N ASP A 393 12.16 17.86 4.46
CA ASP A 393 12.29 19.21 3.89
C ASP A 393 11.41 19.40 2.64
N GLU A 394 11.12 18.32 1.91
CA GLU A 394 10.21 18.34 0.76
C GLU A 394 8.74 18.44 1.22
N TYR A 395 8.34 17.75 2.28
CA TYR A 395 7.01 17.93 2.88
C TYR A 395 6.82 19.37 3.38
N LEU A 396 7.82 19.92 4.07
CA LEU A 396 7.76 21.28 4.62
C LEU A 396 7.80 22.36 3.53
N SER A 397 8.26 22.03 2.32
CA SER A 397 8.25 22.97 1.20
C SER A 397 6.85 23.45 0.85
N VAL A 398 5.81 22.68 1.19
CA VAL A 398 4.39 23.08 1.04
C VAL A 398 4.09 24.38 1.78
N LEU A 399 4.71 24.60 2.94
CA LEU A 399 4.54 25.81 3.77
C LEU A 399 5.23 27.06 3.18
N SER A 400 6.09 26.90 2.17
CA SER A 400 6.86 27.99 1.56
C SER A 400 6.42 28.22 0.10
N PRO A 401 5.63 29.26 -0.20
CA PRO A 401 5.16 29.55 -1.57
C PRO A 401 6.29 29.92 -2.54
N THR A 402 7.41 30.42 -2.02
CA THR A 402 8.43 31.19 -2.77
C THR A 402 9.77 30.49 -2.94
N ARG A 403 9.93 29.22 -2.53
CA ARG A 403 11.22 28.54 -2.71
C ARG A 403 11.40 28.22 -4.20
N ARG A 404 12.13 29.13 -4.88
CA ARG A 404 12.65 29.01 -6.26
C ARG A 404 13.00 27.54 -6.52
N THR A 405 12.36 26.98 -7.53
CA THR A 405 12.66 25.66 -8.11
C THR A 405 14.18 25.47 -8.17
N ARG A 406 14.73 24.74 -7.18
CA ARG A 406 16.08 24.18 -7.32
C ARG A 406 15.99 23.35 -8.60
N ARG A 407 16.86 23.62 -9.59
CA ARG A 407 16.78 23.05 -10.95
C ARG A 407 16.21 21.62 -10.92
N LEU A 408 15.10 21.43 -11.64
CA LEU A 408 14.29 20.23 -11.82
C LEU A 408 15.02 18.99 -12.38
N SER A 409 16.35 18.94 -12.36
CA SER A 409 17.11 17.90 -13.08
C SER A 409 17.33 16.60 -12.29
N SER A 410 16.92 16.52 -11.03
CA SER A 410 16.99 15.26 -10.27
C SER A 410 15.93 15.26 -9.18
N ILE A 411 15.15 14.20 -9.08
CA ILE A 411 14.39 13.92 -7.85
C ILE A 411 15.39 13.87 -6.71
N ASN A 412 15.17 14.73 -5.71
CA ASN A 412 16.17 14.93 -4.67
C ASN A 412 16.31 13.69 -3.77
N PHE A 413 15.27 12.85 -3.67
CA PHE A 413 15.23 11.75 -2.70
C PHE A 413 14.68 10.45 -3.31
N ILE A 414 15.60 9.73 -3.96
CA ILE A 414 15.51 8.30 -4.24
C ILE A 414 16.56 7.62 -3.34
N PRO A 415 16.22 6.59 -2.56
CA PRO A 415 17.17 5.95 -1.66
C PRO A 415 18.29 5.29 -2.48
N THR A 416 19.55 5.58 -2.15
CA THR A 416 20.72 5.03 -2.86
C THR A 416 21.08 3.62 -2.38
N HIS A 417 20.80 3.30 -1.12
CA HIS A 417 20.97 1.98 -0.51
C HIS A 417 19.74 1.63 0.34
N PRO A 418 18.58 1.38 -0.30
CA PRO A 418 17.38 1.02 0.43
C PRO A 418 17.57 -0.33 1.14
N GLN A 419 17.24 -0.36 2.42
CA GLN A 419 17.12 -1.60 3.17
C GLN A 419 15.93 -2.42 2.66
N GLN A 420 15.93 -3.72 2.96
CA GLN A 420 14.81 -4.61 2.73
C GLN A 420 13.91 -4.65 3.97
N TYR A 421 12.60 -4.72 3.76
CA TYR A 421 11.61 -4.65 4.85
C TYR A 421 10.65 -5.82 4.87
N TYR A 422 10.38 -6.33 6.06
CA TYR A 422 9.42 -7.39 6.33
C TYR A 422 8.66 -7.09 7.65
N TRP A 423 7.73 -7.96 8.03
CA TRP A 423 7.06 -7.90 9.34
C TRP A 423 7.21 -9.23 10.06
N ILE A 424 7.93 -9.24 11.18
CA ILE A 424 8.32 -10.48 11.86
C ILE A 424 7.14 -11.36 12.25
N GLY A 425 6.03 -10.78 12.72
CA GLY A 425 4.84 -11.55 13.08
C GLY A 425 4.11 -12.14 11.87
N HIS A 426 4.22 -11.51 10.69
CA HIS A 426 3.68 -12.08 9.45
C HIS A 426 4.47 -13.31 9.02
N ASP A 427 5.80 -13.22 9.05
CA ASP A 427 6.67 -14.31 8.62
C ASP A 427 6.69 -15.45 9.64
N LEU A 428 6.62 -15.15 10.94
CA LEU A 428 6.41 -16.18 11.97
C LEU A 428 5.10 -16.94 11.72
N ALA A 429 4.01 -16.23 11.40
CA ALA A 429 2.73 -16.86 11.13
C ALA A 429 2.73 -17.72 9.85
N ASN A 430 3.36 -17.25 8.78
CA ASN A 430 3.32 -17.93 7.47
C ASN A 430 4.45 -18.93 7.27
N LEU A 431 5.71 -18.52 7.45
CA LEU A 431 6.88 -19.34 7.16
C LEU A 431 7.19 -20.37 8.25
N VAL A 432 6.76 -20.12 9.49
CA VAL A 432 7.00 -21.03 10.62
C VAL A 432 5.72 -21.79 10.98
N LEU A 433 4.73 -21.09 11.53
CA LEU A 433 3.59 -21.73 12.18
C LEU A 433 2.65 -22.41 11.19
N TYR A 434 2.35 -21.74 10.07
CA TYR A 434 1.47 -22.30 9.06
C TYR A 434 2.16 -23.43 8.28
N HIS A 435 3.42 -23.28 7.90
CA HIS A 435 4.17 -24.34 7.21
C HIS A 435 4.41 -25.55 8.12
N LEU A 436 4.61 -25.35 9.43
CA LEU A 436 4.61 -26.45 10.42
C LEU A 436 3.27 -27.18 10.43
N PHE A 437 2.16 -26.45 10.42
CA PHE A 437 0.82 -27.04 10.35
C PHE A 437 0.61 -27.82 9.04
N LEU A 438 1.04 -27.30 7.90
CA LEU A 438 0.96 -28.01 6.62
C LEU A 438 1.81 -29.28 6.60
N THR A 439 2.96 -29.26 7.28
CA THR A 439 3.89 -30.39 7.33
C THR A 439 3.40 -31.49 8.28
N VAL A 440 2.96 -31.11 9.49
CA VAL A 440 2.65 -32.07 10.57
C VAL A 440 1.18 -32.49 10.58
N VAL A 441 0.26 -31.57 10.28
CA VAL A 441 -1.18 -31.83 10.43
C VAL A 441 -1.84 -32.14 9.08
N VAL A 442 -1.58 -31.34 8.06
CA VAL A 442 -2.20 -31.52 6.73
C VAL A 442 -1.44 -32.56 5.90
N GLY A 443 -0.12 -32.63 6.06
CA GLY A 443 0.75 -33.53 5.29
C GLY A 443 0.92 -33.13 3.83
N THR A 444 0.63 -31.87 3.46
CA THR A 444 0.74 -31.35 2.08
C THR A 444 2.09 -30.72 1.78
N MET A 445 2.96 -30.61 2.78
CA MET A 445 4.28 -29.99 2.67
C MET A 445 5.32 -30.94 3.25
N THR A 446 6.45 -31.09 2.55
CA THR A 446 7.52 -31.98 2.96
C THR A 446 8.39 -31.36 4.07
N PRO A 447 9.06 -32.16 4.90
CA PRO A 447 10.02 -31.64 5.88
C PRO A 447 11.16 -30.81 5.27
N SER A 448 11.56 -31.12 4.02
CA SER A 448 12.59 -30.35 3.32
C SER A 448 12.11 -28.94 2.99
N GLU A 449 10.91 -28.81 2.41
CA GLU A 449 10.31 -27.50 2.12
C GLU A 449 10.12 -26.68 3.40
N TYR A 450 9.80 -27.34 4.52
CA TYR A 450 9.66 -26.65 5.80
C TYR A 450 11.00 -26.15 6.31
N CYS A 451 12.08 -26.93 6.19
CA CYS A 451 13.43 -26.47 6.48
C CYS A 451 13.82 -25.27 5.62
N ASP A 452 13.46 -25.25 4.34
CA ASP A 452 13.72 -24.10 3.46
C ASP A 452 12.93 -22.86 3.90
N SER A 453 11.69 -23.04 4.36
CA SER A 453 10.89 -21.95 4.95
C SER A 453 11.50 -21.39 6.23
N LEU A 454 12.06 -22.25 7.09
CA LEU A 454 12.77 -21.82 8.30
C LEU A 454 14.07 -21.08 7.98
N ARG A 455 14.81 -21.52 6.95
CA ARG A 455 15.99 -20.81 6.44
C ARG A 455 15.62 -19.42 5.94
N LEU A 456 14.53 -19.31 5.18
CA LEU A 456 14.02 -18.03 4.69
C LEU A 456 13.60 -17.11 5.85
N PHE A 457 12.89 -17.64 6.86
CA PHE A 457 12.56 -16.88 8.06
C PHE A 457 13.82 -16.38 8.79
N ALA A 458 14.82 -17.24 8.96
CA ALA A 458 16.08 -16.87 9.58
C ALA A 458 16.83 -15.80 8.77
N ASP A 459 16.84 -15.91 7.43
CA ASP A 459 17.41 -14.89 6.54
C ASP A 459 16.74 -13.53 6.74
N HIS A 460 15.40 -13.47 6.76
CA HIS A 460 14.69 -12.22 7.02
C HIS A 460 15.01 -11.64 8.41
N VAL A 461 15.09 -12.47 9.44
CA VAL A 461 15.44 -12.01 10.80
C VAL A 461 16.87 -11.44 10.87
N MET A 462 17.82 -12.02 10.14
CA MET A 462 19.23 -11.61 10.18
C MET A 462 19.55 -10.46 9.22
N ASN A 463 18.95 -10.45 8.03
CA ASN A 463 19.37 -9.61 6.91
C ASN A 463 18.35 -8.52 6.55
N TRP A 464 17.10 -8.59 7.04
CA TRP A 464 16.07 -7.62 6.74
C TRP A 464 15.69 -6.79 7.97
N LYS A 465 15.16 -5.59 7.73
CA LYS A 465 14.70 -4.69 8.80
C LYS A 465 13.19 -4.84 8.97
N ASP A 466 12.72 -4.99 10.20
CA ASP A 466 11.27 -4.99 10.45
C ASP A 466 10.66 -3.61 10.11
N GLY A 467 9.47 -3.62 9.52
CA GLY A 467 8.77 -2.43 9.05
C GLY A 467 8.32 -1.50 10.20
N LEU A 468 8.08 -2.05 11.39
CA LEU A 468 7.55 -1.31 12.54
C LEU A 468 8.50 -1.23 13.73
N PHE A 469 9.36 -2.22 13.97
CA PHE A 469 10.31 -2.18 15.08
C PHE A 469 11.45 -1.17 14.82
N GLU A 470 11.72 -0.34 15.83
CA GLU A 470 12.90 0.54 15.89
C GLU A 470 13.44 0.51 17.32
N LEU A 471 14.76 0.37 17.48
CA LEU A 471 15.38 0.30 18.82
C LEU A 471 15.07 1.51 19.70
N TRP A 472 14.98 2.69 19.08
CA TRP A 472 14.69 3.94 19.79
C TRP A 472 13.20 4.18 20.02
N ASP A 473 12.33 3.41 19.36
CA ASP A 473 10.86 3.51 19.40
C ASP A 473 10.19 2.12 19.26
N PRO A 474 10.39 1.21 20.22
CA PRO A 474 10.00 -0.18 20.04
C PRO A 474 8.52 -0.43 20.35
N TRP A 475 7.89 0.38 21.19
CA TRP A 475 6.54 0.15 21.73
C TRP A 475 5.41 -0.04 20.69
N PRO A 476 5.39 0.65 19.53
CA PRO A 476 4.41 0.36 18.49
C PRO A 476 4.43 -1.10 18.02
N CYS A 477 5.62 -1.72 17.92
CA CYS A 477 5.75 -3.11 17.49
C CYS A 477 5.19 -4.08 18.54
N TRP A 478 5.58 -3.91 19.81
CA TRP A 478 5.02 -4.70 20.91
C TRP A 478 3.49 -4.58 21.00
N TRP A 479 2.98 -3.35 20.89
CA TRP A 479 1.54 -3.09 20.94
C TRP A 479 0.79 -3.74 19.78
N LEU A 480 1.38 -3.74 18.58
CA LEU A 480 0.78 -4.37 17.40
C LEU A 480 0.53 -5.86 17.64
N TYR A 481 1.53 -6.59 18.14
CA TYR A 481 1.49 -8.05 18.27
C TYR A 481 0.89 -8.56 19.59
N HIS A 482 0.92 -7.77 20.67
CA HIS A 482 0.40 -8.18 21.98
C HIS A 482 -0.91 -7.52 22.40
N VAL A 483 -1.34 -6.47 21.71
CA VAL A 483 -2.58 -5.78 22.06
C VAL A 483 -3.49 -5.61 20.85
N TYR A 484 -3.04 -4.92 19.80
CA TYR A 484 -3.88 -4.60 18.65
C TYR A 484 -4.45 -5.85 17.98
N TRP A 485 -3.59 -6.73 17.45
CA TRP A 485 -4.04 -7.93 16.74
C TRP A 485 -4.75 -8.94 17.64
N PRO A 486 -4.26 -9.29 18.84
CA PRO A 486 -4.98 -10.17 19.76
C PRO A 486 -6.40 -9.69 20.06
N LEU A 487 -6.60 -8.39 20.28
CA LEU A 487 -7.94 -7.82 20.48
C LEU A 487 -8.80 -7.86 19.20
N GLN A 488 -8.21 -7.68 18.02
CA GLN A 488 -8.94 -7.92 16.75
C GLN A 488 -9.38 -9.39 16.64
N PHE A 489 -8.51 -10.35 16.99
CA PHE A 489 -8.84 -11.77 16.97
C PHE A 489 -9.94 -12.14 17.95
N VAL A 490 -9.94 -11.56 19.16
CA VAL A 490 -11.07 -11.68 20.09
C VAL A 490 -12.36 -11.14 19.45
N GLY A 491 -12.28 -10.00 18.76
CA GLY A 491 -13.39 -9.45 17.98
C GLY A 491 -13.92 -10.44 16.93
N TYR A 492 -13.01 -11.09 16.19
CA TYR A 492 -13.37 -12.10 15.18
C TYR A 492 -13.88 -13.42 15.76
N LEU A 493 -13.58 -13.75 17.01
CA LEU A 493 -14.23 -14.87 17.70
C LEU A 493 -15.71 -14.58 18.00
N LEU A 494 -16.06 -13.30 18.20
CA LEU A 494 -17.42 -12.87 18.49
C LEU A 494 -18.23 -12.58 17.22
N LYS A 495 -17.62 -11.91 16.23
CA LYS A 495 -18.31 -11.46 15.02
C LYS A 495 -17.38 -11.35 13.82
N GLY A 496 -17.87 -11.85 12.69
CA GLY A 496 -17.22 -11.73 11.39
C GLY A 496 -16.12 -12.76 11.19
N ARG A 497 -15.85 -13.06 9.92
CA ARG A 497 -14.78 -13.98 9.54
C ARG A 497 -13.76 -13.28 8.66
N TRP A 498 -12.54 -13.78 8.66
CA TRP A 498 -11.46 -13.26 7.84
C TRP A 498 -10.68 -14.41 7.20
N HIS A 499 -10.29 -14.22 5.94
CA HIS A 499 -9.49 -15.19 5.20
C HIS A 499 -8.03 -14.72 5.05
N LYS A 500 -7.79 -13.40 5.03
CA LYS A 500 -6.47 -12.78 4.80
C LYS A 500 -6.23 -11.61 5.76
N ILE A 501 -4.99 -11.40 6.18
CA ILE A 501 -4.57 -10.25 7.03
C ILE A 501 -3.33 -9.62 6.45
N ASN A 502 -3.35 -8.30 6.31
CA ASN A 502 -2.18 -7.51 6.01
C ASN A 502 -1.73 -6.77 7.30
N VAL A 503 -0.62 -7.23 7.87
CA VAL A 503 -0.09 -6.72 9.15
C VAL A 503 0.35 -5.27 9.02
N SER A 504 0.92 -4.88 7.86
CA SER A 504 1.44 -3.52 7.64
C SER A 504 0.34 -2.45 7.63
N THR A 505 -0.86 -2.80 7.15
CA THR A 505 -2.02 -1.92 7.00
C THR A 505 -3.08 -2.11 8.08
N GLY A 506 -2.89 -3.06 9.01
CA GLY A 506 -3.91 -3.36 10.02
C GLY A 506 -5.23 -3.91 9.46
N LYS A 507 -5.29 -4.27 8.17
CA LYS A 507 -6.51 -4.67 7.45
C LYS A 507 -6.70 -6.19 7.52
N ALA A 508 -7.91 -6.61 7.87
CA ALA A 508 -8.36 -7.99 7.68
C ALA A 508 -9.40 -8.04 6.56
N PHE A 509 -9.23 -8.99 5.64
CA PHE A 509 -10.13 -9.19 4.51
C PHE A 509 -11.21 -10.19 4.93
N LYS A 510 -12.48 -9.77 4.81
CA LYS A 510 -13.63 -10.56 5.23
C LYS A 510 -13.70 -11.87 4.44
N ALA A 511 -13.94 -12.98 5.13
CA ALA A 511 -14.34 -14.23 4.46
C ALA A 511 -15.84 -14.18 4.16
N ALA A 512 -16.25 -14.86 3.09
CA ALA A 512 -17.65 -15.05 2.73
C ALA A 512 -18.43 -15.78 3.84
#